data_AF-A0A536EQP8-F1
#
_entry.id   AF-A0A536EQP8-F1
#
_cell.length_a   1.000
_cell.length_b   1.000
_cell.length_c   1.000
_cell.angle_alpha   90.00
_cell.angle_beta   90.00
_cell.angle_gamma   90.00
#
_symmetry.space_group_name_H-M   'P 1'
#
loop_
_entity.id
_entity.type
_entity.pdbx_description
1 polymer ?
#
loop_
_entity_poly.entity_id
_entity_poly.type
_entity_poly.pdbx_seq_one_letter_code
_entity_poly.pdbx_strand_id
1 'polypeptide(L)'
;MQTAALPHVRLVPVSPVSPGHFRQILDPDRYREFSAAIVRAREKLDGRVIWNVNSTAGGGGVAEMLRSVIAYVSGAGIDARWVVIQGRPEFFEVTKRIHNQVQGFEGDGGDLGEAEHGEYARALALVGQELATMVRPGDIVLLHDPQTAGLVSELQQRNVTVVWRCHVGADAINARAETAWKFLMRYLPGAQAYIFSRATYAWKDLPRERIVVIPPSIDPFSPKNNAMTREMAAAILINAGLISGFAAATPYYVRPSGTIGLVSRR
;
A
#
# COMPACT_ATOMS: atom_id res chain seq x y z
N MET A 1 27.83 22.23 -14.97
CA MET A 1 27.22 21.66 -13.76
C MET A 1 26.31 20.53 -14.20
N GLN A 2 26.67 19.27 -13.94
CA GLN A 2 25.75 18.15 -14.11
C GLN A 2 24.65 18.32 -13.06
N THR A 3 23.42 18.57 -13.50
CA THR A 3 22.23 18.39 -12.67
C THR A 3 22.19 16.92 -12.25
N ALA A 4 22.36 16.64 -10.96
CA ALA A 4 22.16 15.30 -10.45
C ALA A 4 20.75 14.84 -10.83
N ALA A 5 20.64 13.68 -11.47
CA ALA A 5 19.34 13.10 -11.81
C ALA A 5 18.52 12.95 -10.52
N LEU A 6 17.26 13.37 -10.55
CA LEU A 6 16.35 13.17 -9.41
C LEU A 6 16.14 11.67 -9.21
N PRO A 7 16.10 11.19 -7.95
CA PRO A 7 15.92 9.77 -7.67
C PRO A 7 14.54 9.28 -8.15
N HIS A 8 14.50 8.08 -8.72
CA HIS A 8 13.30 7.38 -9.17
C HIS A 8 12.59 6.65 -8.04
N VAL A 9 13.25 6.48 -6.89
CA VAL A 9 12.61 5.97 -5.68
C VAL A 9 12.92 6.84 -4.47
N ARG A 10 12.05 6.78 -3.46
CA ARG A 10 12.26 7.47 -2.19
C ARG A 10 11.94 6.54 -1.03
N LEU A 11 12.92 6.39 -0.12
CA LEU A 11 12.69 5.75 1.16
C LEU A 11 11.78 6.61 2.05
N VAL A 12 10.77 5.98 2.63
CA VAL A 12 9.89 6.61 3.62
C VAL A 12 10.25 6.07 5.00
N PRO A 13 10.82 6.90 5.89
CA PRO A 13 11.13 6.45 7.25
C PRO A 13 9.84 6.16 8.01
N VAL A 14 9.82 5.02 8.70
CA VAL A 14 8.73 4.61 9.60
C VAL A 14 9.35 4.21 10.93
N SER A 15 8.93 4.89 12.00
CA SER A 15 9.39 4.55 13.35
C SER A 15 8.73 3.24 13.81
N PRO A 16 9.50 2.29 14.37
CA PRO A 16 8.95 1.07 14.94
C PRO A 16 7.97 1.35 16.08
N VAL A 17 6.91 0.56 16.16
CA VAL A 17 5.91 0.58 17.25
C VAL A 17 5.77 -0.83 17.80
N SER A 18 5.83 -0.98 19.12
CA SER A 18 5.69 -2.30 19.73
C SER A 18 4.31 -2.89 19.42
N PRO A 19 4.23 -4.11 18.84
CA PRO A 19 2.97 -4.83 18.70
C PRO A 19 2.39 -5.26 20.06
N GLY A 20 3.12 -5.08 21.16
CA GLY A 20 2.63 -5.39 22.51
C GLY A 20 1.34 -4.65 22.90
N HIS A 21 1.09 -3.47 22.34
CA HIS A 21 -0.11 -2.67 22.63
C HIS A 21 -1.41 -3.37 22.21
N PHE A 22 -1.37 -4.32 21.28
CA PHE A 22 -2.54 -5.12 20.91
C PHE A 22 -3.11 -5.94 22.09
N ARG A 23 -2.35 -6.14 23.17
CA ARG A 23 -2.86 -6.73 24.43
C ARG A 23 -4.01 -5.91 25.04
N GLN A 24 -4.09 -4.61 24.76
CA GLN A 24 -5.14 -3.74 25.30
C GLN A 24 -6.52 -4.01 24.68
N ILE A 25 -6.58 -4.66 23.50
CA ILE A 25 -7.81 -4.81 22.73
C ILE A 25 -8.10 -6.27 22.33
N LEU A 26 -7.09 -7.13 22.32
CA LEU A 26 -7.26 -8.56 22.06
C LEU A 26 -7.50 -9.28 23.38
N ASP A 27 -8.43 -10.23 23.38
CA ASP A 27 -8.56 -11.17 24.48
C ASP A 27 -7.27 -12.02 24.64
N PRO A 28 -7.06 -12.64 25.82
CA PRO A 28 -5.81 -13.35 26.10
C PRO A 28 -5.48 -14.46 25.10
N ASP A 29 -6.46 -15.12 24.52
CA ASP A 29 -6.26 -16.28 23.64
C ASP A 29 -5.82 -15.78 22.25
N ARG A 30 -6.53 -14.80 21.70
CA ARG A 30 -6.15 -14.13 20.45
C ARG A 30 -4.80 -13.43 20.55
N TYR A 31 -4.49 -12.83 21.70
CA TYR A 31 -3.17 -12.23 21.90
C TYR A 31 -2.04 -13.27 21.91
N ARG A 32 -2.28 -14.47 22.47
CA ARG A 32 -1.30 -15.57 22.39
C ARG A 32 -1.09 -16.03 20.95
N GLU A 33 -2.16 -16.19 20.17
CA GLU A 33 -2.07 -16.54 18.74
C GLU A 33 -1.30 -15.49 17.94
N PHE A 34 -1.61 -14.21 18.15
CA PHE A 34 -0.92 -13.09 17.53
C PHE A 34 0.57 -13.06 17.88
N SER A 35 0.91 -13.23 19.15
CA SER A 35 2.30 -13.29 19.62
C SER A 35 3.06 -14.48 19.02
N ALA A 36 2.42 -15.65 18.93
CA ALA A 36 2.99 -16.82 18.29
C ALA A 36 3.19 -16.62 16.77
N ALA A 37 2.28 -15.91 16.11
CA ALA A 37 2.43 -15.55 14.70
C ALA A 37 3.63 -14.62 14.47
N ILE A 38 3.87 -13.66 15.37
CA ILE A 38 5.07 -12.81 15.33
C ILE A 38 6.35 -13.65 15.45
N VAL A 39 6.40 -14.59 16.40
CA VAL A 39 7.58 -15.47 16.58
C VAL A 39 7.86 -16.26 15.29
N ARG A 40 6.85 -16.93 14.73
CA ARG A 40 6.98 -17.66 13.46
C ARG A 40 7.40 -16.77 12.31
N ALA A 41 6.88 -15.55 12.25
CA ALA A 41 7.24 -14.59 11.21
C ALA A 41 8.72 -14.21 11.31
N ARG A 42 9.22 -13.91 12.51
CA ARG A 42 10.65 -13.62 12.73
C ARG A 42 11.55 -14.77 12.29
N GLU A 43 11.21 -16.00 12.66
CA GLU A 43 11.98 -17.19 12.28
C GLU A 43 12.02 -17.38 10.76
N LYS A 44 10.87 -17.23 10.08
CA LYS A 44 10.79 -17.42 8.62
C LYS A 44 11.43 -16.30 7.81
N LEU A 45 11.50 -15.10 8.38
CA LEU A 45 11.97 -13.88 7.72
C LEU A 45 13.36 -13.46 8.19
N ASP A 46 14.01 -14.29 9.01
CA ASP A 46 15.33 -13.99 9.53
C ASP A 46 16.34 -13.78 8.40
N GLY A 47 17.19 -12.77 8.57
CA GLY A 47 18.16 -12.37 7.56
C GLY A 47 17.58 -11.78 6.26
N ARG A 48 16.27 -11.52 6.16
CA ARG A 48 15.63 -10.95 4.95
C ARG A 48 15.11 -9.54 5.22
N VAL A 49 15.13 -8.71 4.18
CA VAL A 49 14.43 -7.42 4.17
C VAL A 49 13.12 -7.55 3.41
N ILE A 50 12.05 -6.98 3.94
CA ILE A 50 10.74 -6.85 3.29
C ILE A 50 10.59 -5.43 2.74
N TRP A 51 10.70 -5.29 1.44
CA TRP A 51 10.55 -4.03 0.72
C TRP A 51 9.10 -3.84 0.29
N ASN A 52 8.41 -2.87 0.87
CA ASN A 52 7.06 -2.47 0.45
C ASN A 52 7.18 -1.31 -0.52
N VAL A 53 6.74 -1.50 -1.76
CA VAL A 53 6.88 -0.52 -2.85
C VAL A 53 5.51 -0.07 -3.31
N ASN A 54 5.23 1.24 -3.27
CA ASN A 54 3.99 1.81 -3.79
C ASN A 54 4.23 3.18 -4.45
N SER A 55 3.15 3.87 -4.86
CA SER A 55 3.20 5.14 -5.60
C SER A 55 3.12 6.41 -4.75
N THR A 56 2.80 6.34 -3.45
CA THR A 56 2.70 7.54 -2.62
C THR A 56 2.97 7.28 -1.14
N ALA A 57 3.62 8.24 -0.47
CA ALA A 57 3.84 8.23 0.98
C ALA A 57 2.67 8.83 1.79
N GLY A 58 1.72 9.49 1.12
CA GLY A 58 0.64 10.23 1.77
C GLY A 58 -0.58 10.37 0.86
N GLY A 59 -1.76 10.42 1.48
CA GLY A 59 -3.03 10.35 0.76
C GLY A 59 -3.35 8.92 0.32
N GLY A 60 -4.58 8.48 0.58
CA GLY A 60 -5.07 7.15 0.20
C GLY A 60 -4.85 6.06 1.26
N GLY A 61 -5.67 5.00 1.18
CA GLY A 61 -5.71 3.93 2.17
C GLY A 61 -4.44 3.08 2.23
N VAL A 62 -3.73 2.90 1.11
CA VAL A 62 -2.49 2.09 1.07
C VAL A 62 -1.37 2.75 1.86
N ALA A 63 -1.16 4.06 1.69
CA ALA A 63 -0.13 4.79 2.42
C ALA A 63 -0.42 4.84 3.94
N GLU A 64 -1.69 4.97 4.31
CA GLU A 64 -2.12 4.88 5.71
C GLU A 64 -1.83 3.49 6.29
N MET A 65 -2.27 2.44 5.59
CA MET A 65 -2.06 1.05 6.00
C MET A 65 -0.57 0.71 6.11
N LEU A 66 0.25 1.08 5.12
CA LEU A 66 1.69 0.79 5.12
C LEU A 66 2.40 1.43 6.31
N ARG A 67 2.02 2.67 6.68
CA ARG A 67 2.58 3.35 7.83
C ARG A 67 2.38 2.57 9.13
N SER A 68 1.17 2.03 9.35
CA SER A 68 0.87 1.21 10.53
C SER A 68 1.49 -0.17 10.46
N VAL A 69 1.31 -0.89 9.35
CA VAL A 69 1.80 -2.27 9.21
C VAL A 69 3.31 -2.33 9.32
N ILE A 70 4.04 -1.44 8.63
CA ILE A 70 5.50 -1.43 8.69
C ILE A 70 5.98 -1.05 10.09
N ALA A 71 5.34 -0.10 10.77
CA ALA A 71 5.71 0.26 12.15
C ALA A 71 5.62 -0.95 13.10
N TYR A 72 4.53 -1.73 13.03
CA TYR A 72 4.37 -2.91 13.88
C TYR A 72 5.28 -4.07 13.48
N VAL A 73 5.49 -4.31 12.18
CA VAL A 73 6.41 -5.36 11.69
C VAL A 73 7.84 -5.05 12.11
N SER A 74 8.28 -3.79 11.94
CA SER A 74 9.59 -3.35 12.41
C SER A 74 9.70 -3.39 13.93
N GLY A 75 8.65 -3.01 14.66
CA GLY A 75 8.60 -3.13 16.13
C GLY A 75 8.55 -4.57 16.64
N ALA A 76 8.19 -5.52 15.78
CA ALA A 76 8.29 -6.95 16.03
C ALA A 76 9.70 -7.53 15.76
N GLY A 77 10.65 -6.70 15.30
CA GLY A 77 12.02 -7.11 15.01
C GLY A 77 12.21 -7.75 13.62
N ILE A 78 11.34 -7.43 12.65
CA ILE A 78 11.47 -7.84 11.25
C ILE A 78 11.90 -6.60 10.44
N ASP A 79 12.93 -6.71 9.59
CA ASP A 79 13.36 -5.58 8.76
C ASP A 79 12.36 -5.34 7.62
N ALA A 80 11.44 -4.40 7.83
CA ALA A 80 10.48 -3.94 6.82
C ALA A 80 10.75 -2.49 6.45
N ARG A 81 10.84 -2.24 5.15
CA ARG A 81 11.16 -0.92 4.57
C ARG A 81 10.07 -0.47 3.62
N TRP A 82 9.92 0.84 3.52
CA TRP A 82 8.94 1.47 2.63
C TRP A 82 9.66 2.30 1.57
N VAL A 83 9.39 1.97 0.31
CA VAL A 83 9.85 2.71 -0.86
C VAL A 83 8.65 3.24 -1.64
N VAL A 84 8.74 4.50 -2.07
CA VAL A 84 7.77 5.12 -2.96
C VAL A 84 8.43 5.38 -4.31
N ILE A 85 7.78 4.95 -5.39
CA ILE A 85 8.23 5.24 -6.75
C ILE A 85 7.96 6.71 -7.08
N GLN A 86 8.86 7.29 -7.85
CA GLN A 86 8.74 8.63 -8.43
C GLN A 86 8.53 8.49 -9.93
N GLY A 87 7.70 9.37 -10.47
CA GLY A 87 7.35 9.36 -11.89
C GLY A 87 7.02 10.75 -12.37
N ARG A 88 7.07 10.94 -13.69
CA ARG A 88 6.56 12.15 -14.32
C ARG A 88 5.02 12.12 -14.33
N PRO A 89 4.33 13.27 -14.50
CA PRO A 89 2.87 13.32 -14.53
C PRO A 89 2.22 12.32 -15.49
N GLU A 90 2.82 12.11 -16.67
CA GLU A 90 2.30 11.22 -17.71
C GLU A 90 2.21 9.77 -17.23
N PHE A 91 3.20 9.31 -16.45
CA PHE A 91 3.15 7.99 -15.81
C PHE A 91 1.99 7.89 -14.82
N PHE A 92 1.74 8.95 -14.04
CA PHE A 92 0.65 8.96 -13.07
C PHE A 92 -0.73 9.08 -13.72
N GLU A 93 -0.83 9.71 -14.89
CA GLU A 93 -2.05 9.71 -15.71
C GLU A 93 -2.39 8.29 -16.19
N VAL A 94 -1.43 7.59 -16.80
CA VAL A 94 -1.59 6.20 -17.24
C VAL A 94 -1.99 5.31 -16.07
N THR A 95 -1.28 5.39 -14.95
CA THR A 95 -1.57 4.51 -13.81
C THR A 95 -2.88 4.82 -13.11
N LYS A 96 -3.31 6.09 -13.08
CA LYS A 96 -4.65 6.47 -12.59
C LYS A 96 -5.75 5.90 -13.49
N ARG A 97 -5.54 5.91 -14.80
CA ARG A 97 -6.43 5.28 -15.78
C ARG A 97 -6.52 3.77 -15.55
N ILE A 98 -5.39 3.07 -15.40
CA ILE A 98 -5.38 1.64 -15.08
C ILE A 98 -6.13 1.38 -13.76
N HIS A 99 -5.84 2.15 -12.71
CA HIS A 99 -6.50 2.02 -11.41
C HIS A 99 -8.04 2.16 -11.48
N ASN A 100 -8.53 3.12 -12.27
CA ASN A 100 -9.97 3.30 -12.48
C ASN A 100 -10.57 2.14 -13.27
N GLN A 101 -9.91 1.74 -14.37
CA GLN A 101 -10.40 0.69 -15.24
C GLN A 101 -10.38 -0.69 -14.56
N VAL A 102 -9.39 -1.02 -13.71
CA VAL A 102 -9.40 -2.26 -12.90
C VAL A 102 -10.64 -2.36 -11.99
N GLN A 103 -11.18 -1.23 -11.54
CA GLN A 103 -12.41 -1.16 -10.76
C GLN A 103 -13.68 -1.07 -11.63
N GLY A 104 -13.52 -1.10 -12.96
CA GLY A 104 -14.61 -1.02 -13.92
C GLY A 104 -15.04 0.41 -14.29
N PHE A 105 -14.34 1.44 -13.84
CA PHE A 105 -14.65 2.84 -14.15
C PHE A 105 -13.92 3.31 -15.42
N GLU A 106 -14.54 4.24 -16.16
CA GLU A 106 -13.95 4.81 -17.39
C GLU A 106 -12.69 5.64 -17.14
N GLY A 107 -12.63 6.34 -16.01
CA GLY A 107 -11.50 7.20 -15.66
C GLY A 107 -11.49 8.50 -16.46
N ASP A 108 -10.40 8.78 -17.17
CA ASP A 108 -10.21 9.97 -18.00
C ASP A 108 -10.64 9.76 -19.46
N GLY A 109 -11.16 8.58 -19.81
CA GLY A 109 -11.58 8.23 -21.17
C GLY A 109 -10.43 7.91 -22.14
N GLY A 110 -9.18 7.90 -21.67
CA GLY A 110 -8.04 7.56 -22.51
C GLY A 110 -7.92 6.05 -22.78
N ASP A 111 -7.09 5.70 -23.76
CA ASP A 111 -6.78 4.32 -24.11
C ASP A 111 -5.70 3.71 -23.19
N LEU A 112 -5.55 2.38 -23.25
CA LEU A 112 -4.45 1.63 -22.64
C LEU A 112 -3.75 0.81 -23.73
N GLY A 113 -3.22 1.52 -24.74
CA GLY A 113 -2.57 0.95 -25.91
C GLY A 113 -1.04 0.95 -25.80
N GLU A 114 -0.37 0.84 -26.96
CA GLU A 114 1.10 0.72 -27.00
C GLU A 114 1.82 1.99 -26.52
N ALA A 115 1.24 3.18 -26.71
CA ALA A 115 1.82 4.42 -26.22
C ALA A 115 1.86 4.43 -24.67
N GLU A 116 0.76 4.04 -24.02
CA GLU A 116 0.68 3.92 -22.57
C GLU A 116 1.61 2.83 -22.03
N HIS A 117 1.70 1.70 -22.74
CA HIS A 117 2.67 0.65 -22.41
C HIS A 117 4.11 1.18 -22.45
N GLY A 118 4.45 1.96 -23.48
CA GLY A 118 5.77 2.57 -23.63
C GLY A 118 6.10 3.52 -22.48
N GLU A 119 5.19 4.42 -22.12
CA GLU A 119 5.40 5.36 -21.01
C GLU A 119 5.52 4.62 -19.66
N TYR A 120 4.62 3.67 -19.41
CA TYR A 120 4.61 2.86 -18.19
C TYR A 120 5.88 2.02 -18.03
N ALA A 121 6.28 1.29 -19.07
CA ALA A 121 7.47 0.45 -19.05
C ALA A 121 8.75 1.28 -18.91
N ARG A 122 8.87 2.38 -19.67
CA ARG A 122 10.04 3.26 -19.60
C ARG A 122 10.21 3.90 -18.22
N ALA A 123 9.11 4.34 -17.60
CA ALA A 123 9.16 4.87 -16.24
C ALA A 123 9.60 3.81 -15.22
N LEU A 124 9.02 2.60 -15.29
CA LEU A 124 9.34 1.53 -14.33
C LEU A 124 10.69 0.87 -14.56
N ALA A 125 11.25 0.90 -15.77
CA ALA A 125 12.63 0.43 -16.00
C ALA A 125 13.65 1.23 -15.19
N LEU A 126 13.50 2.56 -15.14
CA LEU A 126 14.38 3.44 -14.34
C LEU A 126 14.22 3.19 -12.84
N VAL A 127 12.97 3.04 -12.38
CA VAL A 127 12.65 2.66 -11.00
C VAL A 127 13.24 1.29 -10.64
N GLY A 128 13.11 0.31 -11.53
CA GLY A 128 13.61 -1.05 -11.35
C GLY A 128 15.14 -1.10 -11.26
N GLN A 129 15.84 -0.33 -12.09
CA GLN A 129 17.30 -0.18 -12.02
C GLN A 129 17.76 0.37 -10.67
N GLU A 130 17.12 1.42 -10.17
CA GLU A 130 17.47 2.01 -8.87
C GLU A 130 17.13 1.06 -7.72
N LEU A 131 15.92 0.48 -7.71
CA LEU A 131 15.48 -0.47 -6.69
C LEU A 131 16.37 -1.72 -6.66
N ALA A 132 16.87 -2.17 -7.81
CA ALA A 132 17.80 -3.30 -7.90
C ALA A 132 19.13 -3.05 -7.18
N THR A 133 19.53 -1.80 -6.97
CA THR A 133 20.72 -1.46 -6.17
C THR A 133 20.47 -1.52 -4.66
N MET A 134 19.20 -1.55 -4.24
CA MET A 134 18.80 -1.52 -2.84
C MET A 134 18.51 -2.91 -2.26
N VAL A 135 18.06 -3.83 -3.10
CA VAL A 135 17.65 -5.19 -2.70
C VAL A 135 18.82 -6.18 -2.79
N ARG A 136 18.81 -7.22 -1.94
CA ARG A 136 19.79 -8.32 -2.00
C ARG A 136 19.10 -9.68 -2.24
N PRO A 137 19.83 -10.69 -2.74
CA PRO A 137 19.31 -12.04 -2.85
C PRO A 137 18.68 -12.53 -1.55
N GLY A 138 17.49 -13.13 -1.65
CA GLY A 138 16.71 -13.62 -0.51
C GLY A 138 15.72 -12.60 0.08
N ASP A 139 15.84 -11.31 -0.26
CA ASP A 139 14.85 -10.30 0.13
C ASP A 139 13.48 -10.57 -0.49
N ILE A 140 12.45 -9.95 0.10
CA ILE A 140 11.07 -10.00 -0.37
C ILE A 140 10.66 -8.60 -0.81
N VAL A 141 10.16 -8.47 -2.04
CA VAL A 141 9.64 -7.21 -2.59
C VAL A 141 8.13 -7.33 -2.77
N LEU A 142 7.38 -6.61 -1.96
CA LEU A 142 5.93 -6.49 -2.02
C LEU A 142 5.57 -5.25 -2.86
N LEU A 143 5.06 -5.47 -4.06
CA LEU A 143 4.67 -4.45 -5.03
C LEU A 143 3.18 -4.15 -4.87
N HIS A 144 2.83 -2.91 -4.48
CA HIS A 144 1.45 -2.51 -4.22
C HIS A 144 0.81 -1.88 -5.46
N ASP A 145 -0.36 -2.39 -5.84
CA ASP A 145 -1.28 -1.87 -6.84
C ASP A 145 -0.74 -1.81 -8.29
N PRO A 146 -1.59 -1.48 -9.29
CA PRO A 146 -1.21 -1.40 -10.69
C PRO A 146 -0.02 -0.50 -11.01
N GLN A 147 0.26 0.53 -10.19
CA GLN A 147 1.37 1.45 -10.39
C GLN A 147 2.74 0.74 -10.38
N THR A 148 2.85 -0.40 -9.70
CA THR A 148 4.13 -1.10 -9.49
C THR A 148 4.23 -2.42 -10.24
N ALA A 149 3.19 -2.86 -10.94
CA ALA A 149 3.14 -4.16 -11.60
C ALA A 149 4.29 -4.39 -12.61
N GLY A 150 4.72 -3.36 -13.34
CA GLY A 150 5.85 -3.46 -14.28
C GLY A 150 7.20 -3.80 -13.64
N LEU A 151 7.37 -3.55 -12.32
CA LEU A 151 8.59 -3.90 -11.60
C LEU A 151 8.75 -5.41 -11.40
N VAL A 152 7.68 -6.19 -11.60
CA VAL A 152 7.73 -7.64 -11.52
C VAL A 152 8.79 -8.19 -12.49
N SER A 153 8.79 -7.76 -13.74
CA SER A 153 9.76 -8.20 -14.75
C SER A 153 11.19 -7.74 -14.44
N GLU A 154 11.36 -6.51 -13.94
CA GLU A 154 12.68 -5.95 -13.62
C GLU A 154 13.37 -6.67 -12.44
N LEU A 155 12.59 -7.14 -11.47
CA LEU A 155 13.12 -7.74 -10.23
C LEU A 155 13.28 -9.26 -10.28
N GLN A 156 12.61 -9.94 -11.22
CA GLN A 156 12.66 -11.42 -11.34
C GLN A 156 14.09 -11.98 -11.41
N GLN A 157 15.01 -11.24 -12.03
CA GLN A 157 16.38 -11.71 -12.25
C GLN A 157 17.32 -11.50 -11.05
N ARG A 158 16.82 -11.03 -9.90
CA ARG A 158 17.66 -10.63 -8.75
C ARG A 158 17.69 -11.63 -7.60
N ASN A 159 17.16 -12.84 -7.78
CA ASN A 159 17.03 -13.85 -6.72
C ASN A 159 16.29 -13.31 -5.47
N VAL A 160 15.33 -12.42 -5.69
CA VAL A 160 14.41 -11.90 -4.70
C VAL A 160 13.04 -12.56 -4.88
N THR A 161 12.25 -12.60 -3.82
CA THR A 161 10.84 -13.00 -3.91
C THR A 161 9.98 -11.77 -4.22
N VAL A 162 9.34 -11.74 -5.37
CA VAL A 162 8.44 -10.67 -5.79
C VAL A 162 6.98 -11.08 -5.58
N VAL A 163 6.26 -10.31 -4.78
CA VAL A 163 4.84 -10.51 -4.52
C VAL A 163 4.09 -9.28 -4.98
N TRP A 164 3.04 -9.44 -5.77
CA TRP A 164 2.19 -8.33 -6.16
C TRP A 164 0.92 -8.30 -5.31
N ARG A 165 0.60 -7.16 -4.72
CA ARG A 165 -0.56 -6.95 -3.86
C ARG A 165 -1.50 -5.91 -4.46
N CYS A 166 -2.66 -6.34 -4.91
CA CYS A 166 -3.72 -5.48 -5.44
C CYS A 166 -4.75 -5.15 -4.36
N HIS A 167 -4.91 -3.86 -4.08
CA HIS A 167 -5.86 -3.35 -3.09
C HIS A 167 -7.23 -3.03 -3.71
N VAL A 168 -7.28 -2.94 -5.04
CA VAL A 168 -8.44 -2.53 -5.83
C VAL A 168 -8.94 -3.64 -6.74
N GLY A 169 -10.18 -3.51 -7.18
CA GLY A 169 -10.81 -4.44 -8.11
C GLY A 169 -12.30 -4.16 -8.25
N ALA A 170 -12.94 -4.88 -9.15
CA ALA A 170 -14.38 -4.83 -9.37
C ALA A 170 -15.05 -6.11 -8.85
N ASP A 171 -16.29 -6.00 -8.37
CA ASP A 171 -17.08 -7.19 -8.00
C ASP A 171 -17.62 -7.93 -9.23
N ALA A 172 -17.79 -7.22 -10.34
CA ALA A 172 -18.10 -7.79 -11.64
C ALA A 172 -17.14 -7.21 -12.70
N ILE A 173 -16.57 -8.09 -13.52
CA ILE A 173 -15.69 -7.69 -14.61
C ILE A 173 -16.53 -7.13 -15.75
N ASN A 174 -16.23 -5.89 -16.15
CA ASN A 174 -16.77 -5.24 -17.35
C ASN A 174 -15.65 -4.99 -18.37
N ALA A 175 -16.01 -4.45 -19.55
CA ALA A 175 -15.04 -4.19 -20.61
C ALA A 175 -13.85 -3.31 -20.19
N ARG A 176 -14.05 -2.34 -19.27
CA ARG A 176 -12.97 -1.50 -18.75
C ARG A 176 -12.01 -2.32 -17.89
N ALA A 177 -12.55 -3.15 -16.99
CA ALA A 177 -11.74 -4.07 -16.20
C ALA A 177 -10.97 -5.05 -17.08
N GLU A 178 -11.58 -5.59 -18.14
CA GLU A 178 -10.88 -6.46 -19.09
C GLU A 178 -9.70 -5.75 -19.78
N THR A 179 -9.88 -4.51 -20.23
CA THR A 179 -8.80 -3.73 -20.85
C THR A 179 -7.64 -3.51 -19.88
N ALA A 180 -7.92 -3.12 -18.64
CA ALA A 180 -6.87 -2.92 -17.64
C ALA A 180 -6.16 -4.23 -17.27
N TRP A 181 -6.88 -5.34 -17.16
CA TRP A 181 -6.26 -6.63 -16.90
C TRP A 181 -5.40 -7.12 -18.07
N LYS A 182 -5.83 -6.91 -19.33
CA LYS A 182 -4.99 -7.17 -20.52
C LYS A 182 -3.69 -6.35 -20.47
N PHE A 183 -3.75 -5.10 -20.01
CA PHE A 183 -2.56 -4.28 -19.80
C PHE A 183 -1.63 -4.89 -18.72
N LEU A 184 -2.18 -5.24 -17.55
CA LEU A 184 -1.42 -5.76 -16.41
C LEU A 184 -0.82 -7.15 -16.65
N MET A 185 -1.52 -8.02 -17.40
CA MET A 185 -1.06 -9.37 -17.69
C MET A 185 0.23 -9.43 -18.52
N ARG A 186 0.67 -8.31 -19.11
CA ARG A 186 2.00 -8.20 -19.73
C ARG A 186 3.15 -8.21 -18.71
N TYR A 187 2.87 -7.87 -17.44
CA TYR A 187 3.89 -7.65 -16.42
C TYR A 187 3.83 -8.64 -15.26
N LEU A 188 2.63 -9.08 -14.88
CA LEU A 188 2.40 -9.92 -13.71
C LEU A 188 2.89 -11.39 -13.74
N PRO A 189 3.05 -12.09 -14.89
CA PRO A 189 3.26 -13.55 -14.90
C PRO A 189 4.43 -14.11 -14.07
N GLY A 190 5.49 -13.34 -13.81
CA GLY A 190 6.62 -13.82 -13.03
C GLY A 190 6.65 -13.37 -11.56
N ALA A 191 5.56 -12.82 -11.03
CA ALA A 191 5.41 -12.70 -9.58
C ALA A 191 5.21 -14.08 -8.95
N GLN A 192 5.76 -14.29 -7.75
CA GLN A 192 5.68 -15.57 -7.04
C GLN A 192 4.36 -15.73 -6.27
N ALA A 193 3.69 -14.63 -5.94
CA ALA A 193 2.35 -14.64 -5.36
C ALA A 193 1.56 -13.36 -5.72
N TYR A 194 0.23 -13.48 -5.71
CA TYR A 194 -0.72 -12.40 -5.94
C TYR A 194 -1.63 -12.26 -4.73
N ILE A 195 -1.58 -11.12 -4.05
CA ILE A 195 -2.39 -10.83 -2.88
C ILE A 195 -3.55 -9.92 -3.28
N PHE A 196 -4.78 -10.31 -2.96
CA PHE A 196 -5.97 -9.49 -3.19
C PHE A 196 -6.70 -9.18 -1.90
N SER A 197 -7.30 -8.00 -1.81
CA SER A 197 -8.19 -7.61 -0.70
C SER A 197 -9.45 -8.47 -0.62
N ARG A 198 -9.98 -8.92 -1.77
CA ARG A 198 -11.22 -9.72 -1.90
C ARG A 198 -11.03 -10.78 -2.97
N ALA A 199 -11.66 -11.93 -2.79
CA ALA A 199 -11.62 -13.01 -3.77
C ALA A 199 -12.18 -12.59 -5.14
N THR A 200 -13.20 -11.71 -5.16
CA THR A 200 -13.81 -11.18 -6.40
C THR A 200 -12.86 -10.31 -7.23
N TYR A 201 -11.80 -9.77 -6.62
CA TYR A 201 -10.82 -8.93 -7.32
C TYR A 201 -9.78 -9.74 -8.10
N ALA A 202 -9.67 -11.04 -7.82
CA ALA A 202 -8.69 -11.90 -8.44
C ALA A 202 -9.01 -12.10 -9.94
N TRP A 203 -8.02 -11.86 -10.79
CA TRP A 203 -8.18 -12.09 -12.22
C TRP A 203 -8.19 -13.58 -12.54
N LYS A 204 -9.15 -13.98 -13.40
CA LYS A 204 -9.43 -15.37 -13.75
C LYS A 204 -8.25 -16.11 -14.40
N ASP A 205 -7.36 -15.40 -15.07
CA ASP A 205 -6.22 -15.99 -15.80
C ASP A 205 -4.94 -16.09 -14.94
N LEU A 206 -4.96 -15.61 -13.69
CA LEU A 206 -3.84 -15.79 -12.77
C LEU A 206 -3.82 -17.22 -12.20
N PRO A 207 -2.64 -17.81 -11.96
CA PRO A 207 -2.52 -19.14 -11.36
C PRO A 207 -3.14 -19.17 -9.97
N ARG A 208 -4.21 -19.95 -9.79
CA ARG A 208 -5.02 -19.95 -8.55
C ARG A 208 -4.21 -20.34 -7.32
N GLU A 209 -3.25 -21.23 -7.48
CA GLU A 209 -2.34 -21.70 -6.42
C GLU A 209 -1.38 -20.62 -5.92
N ARG A 210 -1.21 -19.52 -6.66
CA ARG A 210 -0.39 -18.36 -6.28
C ARG A 210 -1.23 -17.20 -5.73
N ILE A 211 -2.57 -17.34 -5.70
CA ILE A 211 -3.48 -16.29 -5.25
C ILE A 211 -3.73 -16.45 -3.75
N VAL A 212 -3.56 -15.36 -3.01
CA VAL A 212 -3.85 -15.27 -1.58
C VAL A 212 -4.81 -14.11 -1.34
N VAL A 213 -5.86 -14.34 -0.56
CA VAL A 213 -6.80 -13.27 -0.17
C VAL A 213 -6.44 -12.80 1.23
N ILE A 214 -6.05 -11.54 1.37
CA ILE A 214 -5.77 -10.90 2.66
C ILE A 214 -6.64 -9.65 2.77
N PRO A 215 -7.72 -9.68 3.57
CA PRO A 215 -8.60 -8.53 3.75
C PRO A 215 -7.83 -7.30 4.26
N PRO A 216 -8.28 -6.08 3.90
CA PRO A 216 -7.74 -4.87 4.50
C PRO A 216 -8.04 -4.88 6.01
N SER A 217 -7.16 -4.25 6.77
CA SER A 217 -7.27 -4.10 8.22
C SER A 217 -7.22 -2.64 8.61
N ILE A 218 -7.77 -2.32 9.78
CA ILE A 218 -7.60 -1.02 10.41
C ILE A 218 -6.56 -1.10 11.52
N ASP A 219 -5.86 0.00 11.78
CA ASP A 219 -5.05 0.18 12.97
C ASP A 219 -5.90 0.86 14.06
N PRO A 220 -6.32 0.14 15.10
CA PRO A 220 -7.22 0.68 16.13
C PRO A 220 -6.60 1.82 16.95
N PHE A 221 -5.27 1.98 16.91
CA PHE A 221 -4.56 3.04 17.61
C PHE A 221 -4.20 4.22 16.70
N SER A 222 -4.65 4.19 15.42
CA SER A 222 -4.45 5.33 14.53
C SER A 222 -5.45 6.44 14.82
N PRO A 223 -5.09 7.72 14.56
CA PRO A 223 -5.99 8.86 14.76
C PRO A 223 -7.39 8.70 14.18
N LYS A 224 -7.49 8.02 13.03
CA LYS A 224 -8.75 7.79 12.32
C LYS A 224 -9.69 6.83 13.05
N ASN A 225 -9.15 5.89 13.82
CA ASN A 225 -9.91 4.81 14.45
C ASN A 225 -10.01 4.95 15.97
N ASN A 226 -9.47 6.04 16.53
CA ASN A 226 -9.63 6.36 17.95
C ASN A 226 -11.11 6.41 18.33
N ALA A 227 -11.43 5.84 19.50
CA ALA A 227 -12.74 6.02 20.10
C ALA A 227 -13.02 7.51 20.30
N MET A 228 -14.22 7.95 19.90
CA MET A 228 -14.61 9.34 19.90
C MET A 228 -16.02 9.47 20.48
N THR A 229 -16.22 10.45 21.37
CA THR A 229 -17.55 10.76 21.90
C THR A 229 -18.40 11.45 20.83
N ARG A 230 -19.73 11.41 20.99
CA ARG A 230 -20.64 12.09 20.06
C ARG A 230 -20.41 13.59 20.02
N GLU A 231 -20.05 14.19 21.15
CA GLU A 231 -19.75 15.62 21.30
C GLU A 231 -18.49 15.99 20.51
N MET A 232 -17.43 15.17 20.59
CA MET A 232 -16.21 15.39 19.84
C MET A 232 -16.43 15.22 18.33
N ALA A 233 -17.20 14.20 17.93
CA ALA A 233 -17.57 14.00 16.52
C ALA A 233 -18.35 15.22 15.98
N ALA A 234 -19.34 15.72 16.74
CA ALA A 234 -20.09 16.91 16.37
C ALA A 234 -19.17 18.15 16.27
N ALA A 235 -18.26 18.35 17.23
CA ALA A 235 -17.31 19.46 17.20
C ALA A 235 -16.43 19.44 15.96
N ILE A 236 -15.92 18.27 15.56
CA ILE A 236 -15.13 18.09 14.33
C ILE A 236 -15.97 18.40 13.09
N LEU A 237 -17.20 17.88 13.00
CA LEU A 237 -18.08 18.12 11.84
C LEU A 237 -18.49 19.60 11.71
N ILE A 238 -18.76 20.28 12.83
CA ILE A 238 -19.03 21.73 12.86
C ILE A 238 -17.81 22.51 12.38
N ASN A 239 -16.62 22.20 12.91
CA ASN A 239 -15.38 22.86 12.53
C ASN A 239 -14.99 22.61 11.05
N ALA A 240 -15.33 21.44 10.51
CA ALA A 240 -15.20 21.13 9.10
C ALA A 240 -16.24 21.85 8.20
N GLY A 241 -17.28 22.45 8.79
CA GLY A 241 -18.37 23.09 8.06
C GLY A 241 -19.36 22.13 7.42
N LEU A 242 -19.39 20.86 7.86
CA LEU A 242 -20.31 19.84 7.33
C LEU A 242 -21.69 19.93 7.99
N ILE A 243 -21.78 20.48 9.20
CA ILE A 243 -23.02 20.74 9.91
C ILE A 243 -22.97 22.11 10.60
N SER A 244 -24.13 22.72 10.80
CA SER A 244 -24.28 23.96 11.56
C SER A 244 -24.40 23.68 13.06
N GLY A 245 -23.80 24.53 13.90
CA GLY A 245 -23.94 24.44 15.35
C GLY A 245 -22.83 25.14 16.12
N PHE A 246 -22.90 25.09 17.45
CA PHE A 246 -21.83 25.52 18.35
C PHE A 246 -21.05 24.30 18.84
N ALA A 247 -19.73 24.33 18.69
CA ALA A 247 -18.86 23.28 19.21
C ALA A 247 -18.67 23.45 20.71
N ALA A 248 -19.23 22.54 21.51
CA ALA A 248 -19.10 22.56 22.97
C ALA A 248 -17.67 22.26 23.47
N ALA A 249 -16.79 21.77 22.60
CA ALA A 249 -15.39 21.47 22.91
C ALA A 249 -14.49 21.79 21.71
N THR A 250 -13.22 22.11 21.98
CA THR A 250 -12.21 22.27 20.92
C THR A 250 -11.97 20.93 20.22
N PRO A 251 -12.14 20.86 18.88
CA PRO A 251 -11.93 19.64 18.11
C PRO A 251 -10.49 19.12 18.23
N TYR A 252 -10.32 17.86 18.63
CA TYR A 252 -9.01 17.22 18.74
C TYR A 252 -9.01 15.75 18.32
N TYR A 253 -7.81 15.20 18.10
CA TYR A 253 -7.54 13.78 17.93
C TYR A 253 -6.31 13.37 18.75
N VAL A 254 -6.22 12.09 19.13
CA VAL A 254 -5.04 11.55 19.82
C VAL A 254 -4.07 11.00 18.77
N ARG A 255 -2.81 11.44 18.84
CA ARG A 255 -1.73 10.93 17.99
C ARG A 255 -1.29 9.54 18.49
N PRO A 256 -0.60 8.74 17.65
CA PRO A 256 -0.02 7.47 18.10
C PRO A 256 0.93 7.61 19.30
N SER A 257 1.54 8.79 19.50
CA SER A 257 2.37 9.12 20.67
C SER A 257 1.57 9.38 21.96
N GLY A 258 0.24 9.32 21.92
CA GLY A 258 -0.65 9.70 23.03
C GLY A 258 -0.84 11.21 23.18
N THR A 259 -0.15 12.03 22.38
CA THR A 259 -0.28 13.49 22.43
C THR A 259 -1.52 13.97 21.67
N ILE A 260 -2.05 15.13 22.07
CA ILE A 260 -3.25 15.70 21.45
C ILE A 260 -2.86 16.51 20.20
N GLY A 261 -3.57 16.28 19.10
CA GLY A 261 -3.56 17.11 17.90
C GLY A 261 -4.87 17.86 17.75
N LEU A 262 -4.81 19.15 17.41
CA LEU A 262 -6.01 19.94 17.13
C LEU A 262 -6.49 19.73 15.69
N VAL A 263 -7.80 19.76 15.48
CA VAL A 263 -8.39 19.74 14.14
C VAL A 263 -8.62 21.18 13.70
N SER A 264 -7.88 21.64 12.69
CA SER A 264 -8.04 22.95 12.07
C SER A 264 -8.64 22.80 10.68
N ARG A 265 -9.55 23.71 10.30
CA ARG A 265 -9.94 23.88 8.90
C ARG A 265 -8.80 24.55 8.14
N ARG A 266 -8.40 23.99 7.00
CA ARG A 266 -7.47 24.61 6.04
C ARG A 266 -8.26 25.19 4.88
#